data_AF-A0A6M4A8W9-F1
#
_entry.id   AF-A0A6M4A8W9-F1
#
_cell.length_a   1.000
_cell.length_b   1.000
_cell.length_c   1.000
_cell.angle_alpha   90.00
_cell.angle_beta   90.00
_cell.angle_gamma   90.00
#
_symmetry.space_group_name_H-M   'P 1'
#
loop_
_entity.id
_entity.type
_entity.pdbx_description
1 polymer ?
#
loop_
_entity_poly.entity_id
_entity_poly.type
_entity_poly.pdbx_seq_one_letter_code
_entity_poly.pdbx_strand_id
1 'polypeptide(L)'
;MSLRLALFIQKIDDIVIKIKAETLLRESERKYANIVQLSPIPLGLIRMQDSCLVELNDSWVTQFGYTREEAVGRTALDEFLVRSARA
;
A
#
# COMPACT_ATOMS: atom_id res chain seq x y z
N MET A 1 -29.02 -24.40 -33.36
CA MET A 1 -27.89 -24.20 -32.41
C MET A 1 -28.13 -22.92 -31.64
N SER A 2 -28.16 -23.00 -30.32
CA SER A 2 -29.02 -22.19 -29.45
C SER A 2 -28.27 -21.06 -28.71
N LEU A 3 -28.84 -19.85 -28.74
CA LEU A 3 -28.40 -18.59 -28.10
C LEU A 3 -27.90 -18.76 -26.64
N ARG A 4 -28.42 -19.77 -25.93
CA ARG A 4 -28.04 -20.11 -24.55
C ARG A 4 -26.56 -20.47 -24.39
N LEU A 5 -25.95 -21.16 -25.37
CA LEU A 5 -24.54 -21.54 -25.30
C LEU A 5 -23.64 -20.31 -25.47
N ALA A 6 -23.99 -19.40 -26.39
CA ALA A 6 -23.25 -18.16 -26.61
C ALA A 6 -23.27 -17.26 -25.36
N LEU A 7 -24.43 -17.12 -24.70
CA LEU A 7 -24.55 -16.35 -23.45
C LEU A 7 -23.73 -16.97 -22.31
N PHE A 8 -23.65 -18.29 -22.25
CA PHE A 8 -22.85 -18.98 -21.23
C PHE A 8 -21.34 -18.75 -21.43
N ILE A 9 -20.87 -18.83 -22.68
CA ILE A 9 -19.46 -18.55 -23.03
C ILE A 9 -19.11 -17.10 -22.70
N GLN A 10 -19.94 -16.13 -23.11
CA GLN A 10 -19.75 -14.71 -22.80
C GLN A 10 -19.64 -14.47 -21.30
N LYS A 11 -20.54 -15.05 -20.51
CA LYS A 11 -20.51 -14.92 -19.06
C LYS A 11 -19.24 -15.54 -18.43
N ILE A 12 -18.73 -16.63 -18.98
CA ILE A 12 -17.45 -17.22 -18.54
C ILE A 12 -16.30 -16.28 -18.88
N ASP A 13 -16.25 -15.73 -20.09
CA ASP A 13 -15.19 -14.82 -20.51
C ASP A 13 -15.14 -13.58 -19.62
N ASP A 14 -16.30 -12.98 -19.32
CA ASP A 14 -16.42 -11.85 -18.38
C ASP A 14 -15.84 -12.18 -17.00
N ILE A 15 -16.16 -13.36 -16.46
CA ILE A 15 -15.65 -13.82 -15.17
C ILE A 15 -14.13 -14.03 -15.23
N VAL A 16 -13.62 -14.67 -16.28
CA VAL A 16 -12.19 -14.92 -16.47
C VAL A 16 -11.42 -13.60 -16.58
N ILE A 17 -11.94 -12.63 -17.33
CA ILE A 17 -11.35 -11.29 -17.47
C ILE A 17 -11.28 -10.60 -16.10
N LYS A 18 -12.39 -10.62 -15.33
CA LYS A 18 -12.43 -10.02 -13.99
C LYS A 18 -11.41 -10.64 -13.05
N ILE A 19 -11.34 -11.98 -13.01
CA ILE A 19 -10.38 -12.70 -12.15
C ILE A 19 -8.94 -12.36 -12.53
N LYS A 20 -8.62 -12.30 -13.84
CA LYS A 20 -7.28 -11.89 -14.30
C LYS A 20 -6.94 -10.47 -13.89
N ALA A 21 -7.88 -9.52 -14.03
CA ALA A 21 -7.67 -8.14 -13.64
C ALA A 21 -7.42 -8.01 -12.13
N GLU A 22 -8.23 -8.68 -11.29
CA GLU A 22 -8.05 -8.69 -9.85
C GLU A 22 -6.73 -9.35 -9.42
N THR A 23 -6.31 -10.42 -10.12
CA THR A 23 -5.04 -11.10 -9.85
C THR A 23 -3.86 -10.20 -10.15
N LEU A 24 -3.84 -9.57 -11.34
CA LEU A 24 -2.79 -8.64 -11.72
C LEU A 24 -2.72 -7.41 -10.79
N LEU A 25 -3.88 -6.90 -10.36
CA LEU A 25 -3.94 -5.81 -9.39
C LEU A 25 -3.29 -6.23 -8.06
N ARG A 26 -3.69 -7.39 -7.51
CA ARG A 26 -3.14 -7.92 -6.25
C ARG A 26 -1.64 -8.19 -6.34
N GLU A 27 -1.16 -8.75 -7.45
CA GLU A 27 0.27 -8.98 -7.67
C GLU A 27 1.04 -7.66 -7.72
N SER A 28 0.51 -6.65 -8.41
CA SER A 28 1.10 -5.32 -8.46
C SER A 28 1.13 -4.66 -7.08
N GLU A 29 0.02 -4.69 -6.34
CA GLU A 29 -0.06 -4.14 -4.98
C GLU A 29 0.95 -4.81 -4.05
N ARG A 30 1.06 -6.14 -4.08
CA ARG A 30 2.07 -6.88 -3.31
C ARG A 30 3.49 -6.49 -3.70
N LYS A 31 3.76 -6.35 -5.00
CA LYS A 31 5.07 -5.93 -5.48
C LYS A 31 5.42 -4.53 -4.97
N TYR A 32 4.48 -3.58 -5.02
CA TYR A 32 4.70 -2.23 -4.50
C TYR A 32 4.88 -2.22 -2.98
N ALA A 33 4.04 -2.95 -2.24
CA ALA A 33 4.16 -3.09 -0.80
C ALA A 33 5.55 -3.66 -0.42
N ASN A 34 6.01 -4.69 -1.13
CA ASN A 34 7.33 -5.26 -0.91
C ASN A 34 8.46 -4.27 -1.20
N ILE A 35 8.37 -3.50 -2.29
CA ILE A 35 9.38 -2.49 -2.62
C ILE A 35 9.49 -1.45 -1.50
N VAL A 36 8.35 -0.97 -0.98
CA VAL A 36 8.32 0.03 0.10
C VAL A 36 8.83 -0.56 1.41
N GLN A 37 8.31 -1.73 1.79
CA GLN A 37 8.63 -2.37 3.07
C GLN A 37 10.09 -2.86 3.15
N LEU A 38 10.62 -3.40 2.05
CA LEU A 38 12.00 -3.89 1.98
C LEU A 38 13.02 -2.81 1.58
N SER A 39 12.56 -1.58 1.29
CA SER A 39 13.46 -0.47 0.99
C SER A 39 14.35 -0.17 2.21
N PRO A 40 15.68 -0.04 2.03
CA PRO A 40 16.58 0.36 3.11
C PRO A 40 16.43 1.83 3.49
N ILE A 41 15.69 2.62 2.71
CA ILE A 41 15.44 4.04 2.98
C ILE A 41 14.18 4.17 3.83
N PRO A 42 14.17 5.02 4.88
CA PRO A 42 12.96 5.36 5.62
C PRO A 42 11.88 5.93 4.70
N LEU A 43 10.71 5.30 4.69
CA LEU A 43 9.57 5.75 3.93
C LEU A 43 8.34 5.81 4.82
N GLY A 44 7.58 6.90 4.66
CA GLY A 44 6.31 7.09 5.34
C GLY A 44 5.27 7.67 4.38
N LEU A 45 4.03 7.20 4.51
CA LEU A 45 2.87 7.78 3.85
C LEU A 45 2.23 8.79 4.78
N ILE A 46 2.10 10.03 4.31
CA ILE A 46 1.53 11.13 5.08
C ILE A 46 0.24 11.60 4.41
N ARG A 47 -0.83 11.71 5.19
CA ARG A 47 -2.06 12.35 4.74
C ARG A 47 -1.88 13.85 4.78
N MET A 48 -2.03 14.52 3.64
CA MET A 48 -1.72 15.94 3.51
C MET A 48 -2.66 16.85 4.32
N GLN A 49 -3.92 16.47 4.51
CA GLN A 49 -4.94 17.32 5.14
C GLN A 49 -4.64 17.62 6.62
N ASP A 50 -4.15 16.63 7.35
CA ASP A 50 -3.89 16.67 8.79
C ASP A 50 -2.42 16.35 9.11
N SER A 51 -1.58 16.19 8.08
CA SER A 51 -0.20 15.71 8.20
C SER A 51 -0.09 14.38 8.96
N CYS A 52 -1.14 13.57 9.02
CA CYS A 52 -1.13 12.32 9.78
C CYS A 52 -0.22 11.28 9.10
N LEU A 53 0.66 10.65 9.88
CA LEU A 53 1.40 9.45 9.47
C LEU A 53 0.40 8.30 9.33
N VAL A 54 0.24 7.79 8.11
CA VAL A 54 -0.72 6.73 7.78
C VAL A 54 -0.02 5.37 7.79
N GLU A 55 1.18 5.30 7.23
CA GLU A 55 1.94 4.06 7.12
C GLU A 55 3.44 4.36 7.13
N LEU A 56 4.23 3.42 7.63
CA LEU A 56 5.68 3.53 7.78
C LEU A 56 6.31 2.18 7.43
N ASN A 57 7.41 2.20 6.67
CA ASN A 57 8.20 1.00 6.44
C ASN A 57 9.10 0.65 7.64
N ASP A 58 9.65 -0.56 7.64
CA ASP A 58 10.48 -1.04 8.75
C ASP A 58 11.79 -0.24 8.90
N SER A 59 12.35 0.27 7.80
CA SER A 59 13.53 1.14 7.85
C SER A 59 13.25 2.44 8.61
N TRP A 60 12.05 3.03 8.46
CA TRP A 60 11.66 4.23 9.20
C TRP A 60 11.64 4.00 10.71
N VAL A 61 10.99 2.91 11.14
CA VAL A 61 10.89 2.50 12.56
C VAL A 61 12.30 2.30 13.13
N THR A 62 13.14 1.57 12.39
CA THR A 62 14.52 1.25 12.82
C THR A 62 15.39 2.50 12.91
N GLN A 63 15.32 3.38 11.91
CA GLN A 63 16.16 4.57 11.84
C GLN A 63 15.81 5.61 12.90
N PHE A 64 14.52 5.79 13.20
CA PHE A 64 14.08 6.82 14.15
C PHE A 64 13.81 6.29 15.56
N GLY A 65 13.81 4.97 15.76
CA GLY A 65 13.75 4.34 17.08
C GLY A 65 12.38 4.35 17.74
N TYR A 66 11.32 4.59 16.97
CA TYR A 66 9.93 4.55 17.43
C TYR A 66 9.24 3.28 16.94
N THR A 67 8.31 2.76 17.73
CA THR A 67 7.39 1.72 17.26
C THR A 67 6.39 2.30 16.26
N ARG A 68 5.81 1.43 15.42
CA ARG A 68 4.81 1.84 14.44
C ARG A 68 3.56 2.38 15.13
N GLU A 69 3.20 1.81 16.27
CA GLU A 69 2.03 2.18 17.09
C GLU A 69 2.19 3.56 17.74
N GLU A 70 3.42 3.97 18.05
CA GLU A 70 3.70 5.30 18.59
C GLU A 70 3.60 6.39 17.51
N ALA A 71 3.97 6.07 16.27
CA ALA A 71 4.09 7.04 15.18
C ALA A 71 2.85 7.12 14.27
N VAL A 72 2.25 5.99 13.90
CA VAL A 72 1.06 5.98 13.02
C VAL A 72 -0.13 6.62 13.74
N GLY A 73 -0.89 7.46 13.02
CA GLY A 73 -1.99 8.23 13.59
C GLY A 73 -1.55 9.57 14.20
N ARG A 74 -0.24 9.85 14.29
CA ARG A 74 0.29 11.14 14.77
C ARG A 74 0.55 12.10 13.62
N THR A 75 0.50 13.39 13.93
CA THR A 75 0.90 14.46 13.01
C THR A 75 2.39 14.38 12.74
N ALA A 76 2.81 14.33 11.48
CA ALA A 76 4.21 14.30 11.09
C ALA A 76 4.98 15.57 11.53
N LEU A 77 4.26 16.68 11.70
CA LEU A 77 4.77 17.95 12.23
C LEU A 77 4.98 17.91 13.76
N ASP A 78 4.27 17.04 14.47
CA ASP A 78 4.53 16.82 15.90
C ASP A 78 5.76 15.92 16.03
N GLU A 79 6.80 16.41 16.68
CA GLU A 79 7.94 15.69 17.28
C GLU A 79 8.83 14.76 16.39
N PHE A 80 8.28 14.11 15.36
CA PHE A 80 8.88 13.04 14.56
C PHE A 80 9.68 13.55 13.36
N LEU A 81 9.15 14.44 12.51
CA LEU A 81 9.91 14.98 11.36
C LEU A 81 10.94 16.05 11.76
N VAL A 82 10.71 16.77 12.87
CA VAL A 82 11.60 17.84 13.33
C VAL A 82 12.87 17.28 13.98
N ARG A 83 12.79 16.13 14.68
CA ARG A 83 13.95 15.47 15.28
C ARG A 83 14.72 14.59 14.29
N SER A 84 14.05 13.98 13.30
CA SER A 84 14.67 13.14 12.28
C SER A 84 15.55 13.90 11.29
N ALA A 85 15.24 15.17 10.99
CA ALA A 85 16.02 16.02 10.09
C ALA A 85 17.31 16.59 10.73
N ARG A 86 17.57 16.31 12.01
CA ARG A 86 18.76 16.77 12.76
C ARG A 86 19.79 15.68 13.06
N ALA A 87 19.54 14.43 12.65
CA ALA A 87 20.45 13.30 12.80
C ALA A 87 21.27 13.08 11.52
#